data_AF-A0A2T9Y2X9-F1
#
_entry.id   AF-A0A2T9Y2X9-F1
#
_cell.length_a   1.000
_cell.length_b   1.000
_cell.length_c   1.000
_cell.angle_alpha   90.00
_cell.angle_beta   90.00
_cell.angle_gamma   90.00
#
_symmetry.space_group_name_H-M   'P 1'
#
loop_
_entity.id
_entity.type
_entity.pdbx_description
1 polymer ?
#
loop_
_entity_poly.entity_id
_entity_poly.type
_entity_poly.pdbx_seq_one_letter_code
_entity_poly.pdbx_strand_id
1 'polypeptide(L)'
;MSMTSIPKAKLFANLLQIIAPKKLYSTKSRELLLKPQNINRYWKTVFKGETTNIAPHKLIQVNTEKQMIDLINSTVFKKKEQSSVLNSLEMQECCLIYKNFEYEKKKLFLKILSHEFGYSINEIVEKTKKIHEKSLNCNVSWIDEIYLEIKNIQNSLVPGYDEFFHKIHRMPDGFSFLVHLRGDILKMHKLDNADIKLKYMSDYLKSKIESWIIGTLDLKQITWNSSAYTIEKLGEYESVHSVRSLEDIKRRLGNGRRCFGFFHKNAPLEPLVFVWIALTSGVTKNIKEILDTDSPYVDELAESNTAIFYSINSQQGVSGVDLGNFLIKRVVRIIQSELPNIKTFCTLSPMPGFSNWLNLWALTDEDLQDSLLLNAKERESIISLNYESISWKKTLIVS
;
A
#
# COMPACT_ATOMS: atom_id res chain seq x y z
N MET A 1 -11.86 5.71 68.53
CA MET A 1 -10.79 5.43 67.55
C MET A 1 -11.30 5.80 66.17
N SER A 2 -11.07 7.05 65.76
CA SER A 2 -11.21 7.48 64.38
C SER A 2 -9.97 7.10 63.59
N MET A 3 -10.14 6.91 62.28
CA MET A 3 -9.16 6.95 61.17
C MET A 3 -9.31 5.70 60.30
N THR A 4 -9.46 5.76 58.97
CA THR A 4 -9.62 6.86 58.03
C THR A 4 -10.05 6.21 56.73
N SER A 5 -11.15 6.68 56.14
CA SER A 5 -11.50 6.37 54.76
C SER A 5 -10.45 6.98 53.84
N ILE A 6 -9.73 6.13 53.10
CA ILE A 6 -8.86 6.60 52.02
C ILE A 6 -9.80 7.08 50.89
N PRO A 7 -9.73 8.35 50.47
CA PRO A 7 -10.68 8.88 49.50
C PRO A 7 -10.42 8.26 48.13
N LYS A 8 -11.47 7.67 47.52
CA LYS A 8 -11.49 7.11 46.15
C LYS A 8 -10.94 8.07 45.08
N ALA A 9 -10.86 9.37 45.39
CA ALA A 9 -10.24 10.40 44.55
C ALA A 9 -8.70 10.24 44.38
N LYS A 10 -7.98 9.65 45.35
CA LYS A 10 -6.52 9.43 45.23
C LYS A 10 -6.14 8.23 44.34
N LEU A 11 -7.01 7.23 44.23
CA LEU A 11 -6.79 6.09 43.33
C LEU A 11 -7.02 6.47 41.85
N PHE A 12 -7.99 7.35 41.57
CA PHE A 12 -8.21 7.87 40.21
C PHE A 12 -7.13 8.86 39.76
N ALA A 13 -6.56 9.66 40.67
CA ALA A 13 -5.45 10.56 40.36
C ALA A 13 -4.15 9.81 40.00
N ASN A 14 -3.88 8.67 40.66
CA ASN A 14 -2.71 7.84 40.36
C ASN A 14 -2.86 7.04 39.06
N LEU A 15 -4.07 6.66 38.65
CA LEU A 15 -4.33 6.05 37.33
C LEU A 15 -4.16 7.06 36.18
N LEU A 16 -4.54 8.33 36.39
CA LEU A 16 -4.34 9.40 35.39
C LEU A 16 -2.88 9.87 35.29
N GLN A 17 -2.08 9.76 36.35
CA GLN A 17 -0.64 10.05 36.29
C GLN A 17 0.19 8.95 35.61
N ILE A 18 -0.30 7.70 35.57
CA ILE A 18 0.34 6.61 34.80
C ILE A 18 0.06 6.75 33.30
N ILE A 19 -0.96 7.53 32.89
CA ILE A 19 -1.35 7.78 31.50
C ILE A 19 -0.98 9.21 31.03
N ALA A 20 -0.20 9.97 31.81
CA ALA A 20 0.36 11.23 31.34
C ALA A 20 1.71 10.96 30.65
N PRO A 21 1.80 10.93 29.31
CA PRO A 21 3.10 10.76 28.65
C PRO A 21 4.00 11.92 29.06
N LYS A 22 5.22 11.60 29.55
CA LYS A 22 6.31 12.58 29.57
C LYS A 22 6.44 13.06 28.13
N LYS A 23 6.03 14.30 27.87
CA LYS A 23 5.85 14.80 26.50
C LYS A 23 7.14 14.60 25.71
N LEU A 24 7.07 13.80 24.64
CA LEU A 24 8.16 13.65 23.66
C LEU A 24 8.64 15.02 23.15
N TYR A 25 7.69 15.94 23.02
CA TYR A 25 7.94 17.34 22.72
C TYR A 25 7.96 18.18 24.00
N SER A 26 9.14 18.69 24.36
CA SER A 26 9.24 19.80 25.30
C SER A 26 8.53 21.04 24.73
N THR A 27 8.14 22.01 25.58
CA THR A 27 7.59 23.31 25.11
C THR A 27 8.53 23.96 24.09
N LYS A 28 9.84 23.87 24.33
CA LYS A 28 10.92 24.35 23.45
C LYS A 28 10.95 23.63 22.10
N SER A 29 10.67 22.32 22.07
CA SER A 29 10.58 21.52 20.82
C SER A 29 9.40 21.95 19.95
N ARG A 30 8.27 22.36 20.55
CA ARG A 30 7.10 22.86 19.81
C ARG A 30 7.33 24.26 19.24
N GLU A 31 7.99 25.13 20.00
CA GLU A 31 8.41 26.45 19.50
C GLU A 31 9.38 26.33 18.31
N LEU A 32 10.24 25.31 18.32
CA LEU A 32 11.12 24.98 17.19
C LEU A 32 10.32 24.60 15.93
N LEU A 33 9.25 23.81 16.05
CA LEU A 33 8.37 23.47 14.92
C LEU A 33 7.64 24.70 14.36
N LEU A 34 7.22 25.61 15.23
CA LEU A 34 6.50 26.84 14.84
C LEU A 34 7.41 27.94 14.27
N LYS A 35 8.72 27.69 14.08
CA LYS A 35 9.61 28.67 13.44
C LYS A 35 9.07 29.03 12.04
N PRO A 36 9.09 30.32 11.65
CA PRO A 36 8.57 30.78 10.35
C PRO A 36 9.13 30.00 9.15
N GLN A 37 10.38 29.55 9.23
CA GLN A 37 11.02 28.72 8.20
C GLN A 37 10.31 27.38 7.99
N ASN A 38 9.89 26.70 9.06
CA ASN A 38 9.20 25.41 9.00
C ASN A 38 7.75 25.56 8.52
N ILE A 39 7.06 26.63 8.96
CA ILE A 39 5.71 26.96 8.51
C ILE A 39 5.72 27.31 7.01
N ASN A 40 6.63 28.19 6.58
CA ASN A 40 6.76 28.56 5.17
C ASN A 40 7.12 27.35 4.31
N ARG A 41 7.99 26.46 4.81
CA ARG A 41 8.31 25.19 4.16
C ARG A 41 7.08 24.30 4.00
N TYR A 42 6.29 24.09 5.05
CA TYR A 42 5.05 23.31 4.98
C TYR A 42 4.11 23.88 3.91
N TRP A 43 3.87 25.19 3.92
CA TRP A 43 3.00 25.82 2.93
C TRP A 43 3.58 25.78 1.50
N LYS A 44 4.90 25.85 1.32
CA LYS A 44 5.53 25.59 0.02
C LYS A 44 5.29 24.17 -0.46
N THR A 45 5.39 23.17 0.42
CA THR A 45 5.07 21.79 0.06
C THR A 45 3.58 21.64 -0.28
N VAL A 46 2.68 22.23 0.51
CA VAL A 46 1.22 22.20 0.26
C VAL A 46 0.83 22.90 -1.04
N PHE A 47 1.37 24.09 -1.33
CA PHE A 47 0.94 24.91 -2.48
C PHE A 47 1.79 24.72 -3.74
N LYS A 48 3.06 24.36 -3.62
CA LYS A 48 4.00 24.26 -4.75
C LYS A 48 4.51 22.84 -5.02
N GLY A 49 4.16 21.86 -4.17
CA GLY A 49 4.65 20.49 -4.30
C GLY A 49 6.16 20.34 -4.12
N GLU A 50 6.82 21.32 -3.48
CA GLU A 50 8.27 21.27 -3.23
C GLU A 50 8.57 20.30 -2.07
N THR A 51 9.12 19.13 -2.39
CA THR A 51 9.62 18.15 -1.41
C THR A 51 11.00 18.57 -0.92
N THR A 52 11.02 19.36 0.14
CA THR A 52 12.28 19.72 0.79
C THR A 52 12.68 18.59 1.74
N ASN A 53 13.91 18.07 1.63
CA ASN A 53 14.46 17.06 2.55
C ASN A 53 14.91 17.71 3.87
N ILE A 54 14.45 17.22 5.02
CA ILE A 54 14.99 17.62 6.33
C ILE A 54 16.17 16.70 6.60
N ALA A 55 17.33 17.27 6.94
CA ALA A 55 18.50 16.48 7.27
C ALA A 55 18.20 15.62 8.53
N PRO A 56 18.54 14.31 8.53
CA PRO A 56 18.13 13.37 9.58
C PRO A 56 18.55 13.81 11.00
N HIS A 57 19.71 14.46 11.12
CA HIS A 57 20.24 14.95 12.40
C HIS A 57 19.41 16.06 13.06
N LYS A 58 18.46 16.67 12.33
CA LYS A 58 17.56 17.71 12.85
C LYS A 58 16.26 17.15 13.42
N LEU A 59 15.99 15.86 13.19
CA LEU A 59 14.79 15.18 13.67
C LEU A 59 14.99 14.69 15.10
N ILE A 60 13.88 14.57 15.84
CA ILE A 60 13.89 13.93 17.16
C ILE A 60 14.36 12.47 17.00
N GLN A 61 15.35 12.09 17.81
CA GLN A 61 15.81 10.70 17.85
C GLN A 61 14.83 9.83 18.62
N VAL A 62 14.25 8.86 17.92
CA VAL A 62 13.31 7.87 18.47
C VAL A 62 13.98 6.51 18.43
N ASN A 63 14.39 6.02 19.61
CA ASN A 63 15.16 4.78 19.75
C ASN A 63 14.45 3.72 20.59
N THR A 64 13.48 4.12 21.42
CA THR A 64 12.75 3.21 22.32
C THR A 64 11.29 3.08 21.92
N GLU A 65 10.69 1.93 22.23
CA GLU A 65 9.26 1.66 22.03
C GLU A 65 8.38 2.73 22.69
N LYS A 66 8.70 3.13 23.92
CA LYS A 66 7.99 4.21 24.62
C LYS A 66 8.01 5.53 23.84
N GLN A 67 9.14 5.90 23.25
CA GLN A 67 9.23 7.10 22.41
C GLN A 67 8.39 6.99 21.14
N MET A 68 8.27 5.78 20.54
CA MET A 68 7.40 5.56 19.38
C MET A 68 5.92 5.68 19.77
N ILE A 69 5.51 5.10 20.90
CA ILE A 69 4.17 5.24 21.45
C ILE A 69 3.85 6.70 21.73
N ASP A 70 4.76 7.42 22.38
CA ASP A 70 4.59 8.85 22.69
C ASP A 70 4.52 9.70 21.41
N LEU A 71 5.29 9.34 20.37
CA LEU A 71 5.24 9.98 19.06
C LEU A 71 3.86 9.81 18.41
N ILE A 72 3.35 8.58 18.32
CA ILE A 72 2.03 8.29 17.72
C ILE A 72 0.91 8.92 18.55
N ASN A 73 0.96 8.83 19.88
CA ASN A 73 -0.02 9.48 20.75
C ASN A 73 -0.05 11.00 20.57
N SER A 74 1.12 11.60 20.39
CA SER A 74 1.22 13.05 20.20
C SER A 74 0.56 13.52 18.90
N THR A 75 0.50 12.67 17.88
CA THR A 75 -0.10 12.99 16.57
C THR A 75 -1.57 12.59 16.49
N VAL A 76 -2.00 11.48 17.11
CA VAL A 76 -3.34 10.91 16.97
C VAL A 76 -4.35 11.48 17.99
N PHE A 77 -4.03 11.56 19.28
CA PHE A 77 -5.03 11.75 20.35
C PHE A 77 -5.07 13.13 21.02
N LYS A 78 -4.50 14.18 20.43
CA LYS A 78 -4.54 15.52 21.07
C LYS A 78 -5.87 16.26 20.88
N LYS A 79 -6.28 16.95 21.95
CA LYS A 79 -7.48 17.80 22.07
C LYS A 79 -7.49 18.96 21.06
N LYS A 80 -8.71 19.36 20.67
CA LYS A 80 -9.09 20.44 19.71
C LYS A 80 -8.46 21.84 19.93
N GLU A 81 -7.70 22.06 20.99
CA GLU A 81 -7.19 23.38 21.39
C GLU A 81 -5.84 23.78 20.75
N GLN A 82 -5.20 22.91 19.97
CA GLN A 82 -3.93 23.22 19.28
C GLN A 82 -4.16 23.69 17.83
N SER A 83 -3.32 24.61 17.36
CA SER A 83 -3.32 25.09 15.96
C SER A 83 -3.26 23.91 14.98
N SER A 84 -4.13 23.91 13.98
CA SER A 84 -4.19 22.87 12.93
C SER A 84 -2.85 22.68 12.24
N VAL A 85 -2.09 23.77 12.05
CA VAL A 85 -0.76 23.76 11.43
C VAL A 85 0.25 22.98 12.28
N LEU A 86 0.20 23.12 13.61
CA LEU A 86 1.13 22.39 14.49
C LEU A 86 0.90 20.87 14.40
N ASN A 87 -0.36 20.44 14.35
CA ASN A 87 -0.71 19.03 14.22
C ASN A 87 -0.20 18.45 12.90
N SER A 88 -0.30 19.21 11.79
CA SER A 88 0.23 18.80 10.50
C SER A 88 1.75 18.72 10.48
N LEU A 89 2.45 19.64 11.16
CA LEU A 89 3.91 19.62 11.29
C LEU A 89 4.41 18.44 12.13
N GLU A 90 3.78 18.17 13.28
CA GLU A 90 4.12 17.01 14.13
C GLU A 90 3.89 15.69 13.37
N MET A 91 2.81 15.60 12.58
CA MET A 91 2.57 14.43 11.74
C MET A 91 3.60 14.31 10.60
N GLN A 92 4.01 15.42 9.98
CA GLN A 92 5.08 15.44 8.98
C GLN A 92 6.40 14.94 9.56
N GLU A 93 6.75 15.40 10.76
CA GLU A 93 7.93 14.93 11.46
C GLU A 93 7.85 13.42 11.74
N CYS A 94 6.70 12.92 12.20
CA CYS A 94 6.48 11.49 12.40
C CYS A 94 6.71 10.67 11.11
N CYS A 95 6.18 11.12 9.97
CA CYS A 95 6.40 10.47 8.68
C CYS A 95 7.88 10.49 8.25
N LEU A 96 8.58 11.60 8.47
CA LEU A 96 10.01 11.72 8.15
C LEU A 96 10.88 10.82 9.03
N ILE A 97 10.55 10.74 10.32
CA ILE A 97 11.22 9.82 11.26
C ILE A 97 11.04 8.37 10.78
N TYR A 98 9.80 7.97 10.44
CA TYR A 98 9.52 6.62 9.94
C TYR A 98 10.27 6.30 8.64
N LYS A 99 10.35 7.24 7.69
CA LYS A 99 11.10 7.05 6.43
C LYS A 99 12.58 6.77 6.67
N ASN A 100 13.17 7.35 7.72
CA ASN A 100 14.59 7.18 8.07
C ASN A 100 14.86 5.96 8.97
N PHE A 101 13.83 5.22 9.38
CA PHE A 101 14.04 4.01 10.17
C PHE A 101 14.60 2.86 9.34
N GLU A 102 15.53 2.13 9.95
CA GLU A 102 15.95 0.81 9.49
C GLU A 102 14.81 -0.21 9.58
N TYR A 103 14.96 -1.34 8.88
CA TYR A 103 13.92 -2.36 8.77
C TYR A 103 13.37 -2.84 10.13
N GLU A 104 14.23 -3.14 11.10
CA GLU A 104 13.80 -3.60 12.44
C GLU A 104 13.02 -2.53 13.20
N LYS A 105 13.43 -1.25 13.09
CA LYS A 105 12.70 -0.13 13.71
C LYS A 105 11.35 0.10 13.04
N LYS A 106 11.27 -0.01 11.71
CA LYS A 106 9.99 0.04 10.99
C LYS A 106 9.05 -1.09 11.42
N LYS A 107 9.59 -2.30 11.58
CA LYS A 107 8.85 -3.47 12.05
C LYS A 107 8.28 -3.24 13.45
N LEU A 108 9.11 -2.76 14.36
CA LEU A 108 8.67 -2.42 15.72
C LEU A 108 7.60 -1.33 15.70
N PHE A 109 7.79 -0.25 14.95
CA PHE A 109 6.81 0.84 14.82
C PHE A 109 5.45 0.35 14.32
N LEU A 110 5.44 -0.50 13.28
CA LEU A 110 4.21 -1.06 12.71
C LEU A 110 3.51 -2.04 13.66
N LYS A 111 4.28 -2.83 14.43
CA LYS A 111 3.72 -3.69 15.49
C LYS A 111 3.09 -2.85 16.60
N ILE A 112 3.76 -1.79 17.06
CA ILE A 112 3.17 -0.87 18.04
C ILE A 112 1.87 -0.26 17.50
N LEU A 113 1.88 0.20 16.24
CA LEU A 113 0.70 0.78 15.60
C LEU A 113 -0.48 -0.21 15.52
N SER A 114 -0.23 -1.48 15.20
CA SER A 114 -1.30 -2.48 15.10
C SER A 114 -1.75 -3.03 16.46
N HIS A 115 -0.86 -3.13 17.45
CA HIS A 115 -1.16 -3.72 18.75
C HIS A 115 -1.72 -2.71 19.75
N GLU A 116 -1.09 -1.56 19.91
CA GLU A 116 -1.47 -0.53 20.90
C GLU A 116 -2.57 0.40 20.36
N PHE A 117 -2.56 0.66 19.06
CA PHE A 117 -3.51 1.56 18.39
C PHE A 117 -4.53 0.80 17.53
N GLY A 118 -4.74 -0.48 17.82
CA GLY A 118 -5.73 -1.32 17.16
C GLY A 118 -7.15 -1.12 17.70
N TYR A 119 -7.91 -2.22 17.76
CA TYR A 119 -9.26 -2.23 18.32
C TYR A 119 -9.23 -2.32 19.86
N SER A 120 -10.02 -1.49 20.52
CA SER A 120 -10.28 -1.60 21.97
C SER A 120 -11.23 -2.77 22.26
N ILE A 121 -10.71 -4.00 22.26
CA ILE A 121 -11.53 -5.23 22.42
C ILE A 121 -12.42 -5.16 23.67
N ASN A 122 -11.87 -4.70 24.80
CA ASN A 122 -12.63 -4.59 26.06
C ASN A 122 -13.84 -3.65 25.94
N GLU A 123 -13.66 -2.50 25.27
CA GLU A 123 -14.74 -1.52 25.05
C GLU A 123 -15.82 -2.07 24.11
N ILE A 124 -15.41 -2.78 23.04
CA ILE A 124 -16.33 -3.42 22.09
C ILE A 124 -17.17 -4.49 22.82
N VAL A 125 -16.53 -5.35 23.61
CA VAL A 125 -17.21 -6.42 24.35
C VAL A 125 -18.19 -5.83 25.37
N GLU A 126 -17.80 -4.79 26.10
CA GLU A 126 -18.67 -4.12 27.07
C GLU A 126 -19.91 -3.50 26.41
N LYS A 127 -19.72 -2.78 25.30
CA LYS A 127 -20.84 -2.17 24.56
C LYS A 127 -21.76 -3.21 23.93
N THR A 128 -21.20 -4.31 23.40
CA THR A 128 -21.99 -5.41 22.83
C THR A 128 -22.85 -6.09 23.89
N LYS A 129 -22.30 -6.33 25.09
CA LYS A 129 -23.06 -6.87 26.23
C LYS A 129 -24.21 -5.96 26.63
N LYS A 130 -23.97 -4.64 26.69
CA LYS A 130 -25.02 -3.66 27.01
C LYS A 130 -26.18 -3.71 26.01
N ILE A 131 -25.91 -3.85 24.71
CA ILE A 131 -26.97 -4.03 23.70
C ILE A 131 -27.72 -5.34 23.93
N HIS A 132 -27.00 -6.43 24.18
CA HIS A 132 -27.63 -7.74 24.39
C HIS A 132 -28.58 -7.72 25.60
N GLU A 133 -28.11 -7.24 26.76
CA GLU A 133 -28.94 -7.12 27.97
C GLU A 133 -30.19 -6.28 27.73
N LYS A 134 -30.02 -5.16 27.06
CA LYS A 134 -31.09 -4.25 26.72
C LYS A 134 -32.11 -4.86 25.72
N SER A 135 -31.64 -5.67 24.77
CA SER A 135 -32.49 -6.35 23.77
C SER A 135 -33.45 -7.39 24.37
N LEU A 136 -33.15 -7.91 25.57
CA LEU A 136 -34.00 -8.89 26.25
C LEU A 136 -35.27 -8.27 26.88
N ASN A 137 -35.34 -6.94 27.03
CA ASN A 137 -36.42 -6.23 27.75
C ASN A 137 -37.38 -5.44 26.83
N CYS A 138 -37.56 -5.86 25.56
CA CYS A 138 -38.19 -5.05 24.52
C CYS A 138 -39.69 -4.71 24.76
N ASN A 139 -40.00 -3.41 24.73
CA ASN A 139 -41.33 -2.83 24.42
C ASN A 139 -41.18 -1.85 23.24
N VAL A 140 -42.23 -1.70 22.42
CA VAL A 140 -42.29 -1.09 21.06
C VAL A 140 -41.65 0.32 20.88
N SER A 141 -41.32 1.04 21.96
CA SER A 141 -40.67 2.37 21.95
C SER A 141 -39.13 2.33 21.75
N TRP A 142 -38.60 1.26 21.17
CA TRP A 142 -37.17 0.91 21.27
C TRP A 142 -36.30 1.21 20.05
N ILE A 143 -36.92 1.67 18.95
CA ILE A 143 -36.23 1.77 17.66
C ILE A 143 -35.14 2.84 17.69
N ASP A 144 -35.42 4.05 18.21
CA ASP A 144 -34.45 5.16 18.23
C ASP A 144 -33.27 4.92 19.18
N GLU A 145 -33.54 4.31 20.35
CA GLU A 145 -32.49 3.96 21.32
C GLU A 145 -31.54 2.89 20.75
N ILE A 146 -32.06 1.91 20.01
CA ILE A 146 -31.24 0.90 19.31
C ILE A 146 -30.33 1.58 18.29
N TYR A 147 -30.83 2.53 17.49
CA TYR A 147 -30.00 3.21 16.50
C TYR A 147 -28.85 3.99 17.14
N LEU A 148 -29.07 4.62 18.30
CA LEU A 148 -28.00 5.28 19.07
C LEU A 148 -26.95 4.29 19.54
N GLU A 149 -27.35 3.12 20.03
CA GLU A 149 -26.41 2.09 20.50
C GLU A 149 -25.66 1.41 19.36
N ILE A 150 -26.32 1.15 18.22
CA ILE A 150 -25.66 0.68 16.99
C ILE A 150 -24.58 1.67 16.57
N LYS A 151 -24.89 2.97 16.56
CA LYS A 151 -23.92 4.03 16.25
C LYS A 151 -22.75 4.03 17.24
N ASN A 152 -23.01 3.82 18.53
CA ASN A 152 -21.96 3.73 19.55
C ASN A 152 -21.02 2.53 19.31
N ILE A 153 -21.58 1.37 18.93
CA ILE A 153 -20.77 0.20 18.55
C ILE A 153 -19.99 0.48 17.28
N GLN A 154 -20.62 1.03 16.23
CA GLN A 154 -19.94 1.39 14.99
C GLN A 154 -18.72 2.29 15.24
N ASN A 155 -18.85 3.31 16.10
CA ASN A 155 -17.74 4.17 16.49
C ASN A 155 -16.61 3.42 17.22
N SER A 156 -16.94 2.35 17.95
CA SER A 156 -15.97 1.53 18.70
C SER A 156 -15.27 0.49 17.82
N LEU A 157 -15.89 0.15 16.68
CA LEU A 157 -15.32 -0.68 15.63
C LEU A 157 -14.41 0.11 14.69
N VAL A 158 -14.09 1.37 15.01
CA VAL A 158 -13.05 2.12 14.31
C VAL A 158 -11.74 1.97 15.10
N PRO A 159 -10.68 1.38 14.51
CA PRO A 159 -9.41 1.20 15.20
C PRO A 159 -8.68 2.55 15.40
N GLY A 160 -7.83 2.65 16.42
CA GLY A 160 -7.10 3.90 16.71
C GLY A 160 -6.18 4.37 15.57
N TYR A 161 -5.60 3.45 14.81
CA TYR A 161 -4.77 3.76 13.63
C TYR A 161 -5.57 4.36 12.46
N ASP A 162 -6.91 4.35 12.46
CA ASP A 162 -7.72 5.02 11.44
C ASP A 162 -7.49 6.53 11.43
N GLU A 163 -7.49 7.16 12.60
CA GLU A 163 -7.22 8.60 12.73
C GLU A 163 -5.78 8.94 12.32
N PHE A 164 -4.83 8.02 12.58
CA PHE A 164 -3.45 8.14 12.08
C PHE A 164 -3.43 8.17 10.55
N PHE A 165 -4.10 7.23 9.88
CA PHE A 165 -4.16 7.19 8.42
C PHE A 165 -4.87 8.42 7.83
N HIS A 166 -6.00 8.85 8.40
CA HIS A 166 -6.73 10.02 7.93
C HIS A 166 -5.91 11.31 8.05
N LYS A 167 -5.20 11.51 9.16
CA LYS A 167 -4.34 12.68 9.35
C LYS A 167 -3.21 12.72 8.33
N ILE A 168 -2.60 11.57 8.05
CA ILE A 168 -1.58 11.48 7.01
C ILE A 168 -2.18 11.76 5.64
N HIS A 169 -3.34 11.18 5.30
CA HIS A 169 -3.95 11.37 3.98
C HIS A 169 -4.20 12.86 3.65
N ARG A 170 -4.55 13.68 4.65
CA ARG A 170 -4.77 15.13 4.50
C ARG A 170 -3.50 15.94 4.23
N MET A 171 -2.33 15.36 4.40
CA MET A 171 -1.05 16.04 4.20
C MET A 171 -0.58 15.98 2.76
N PRO A 172 0.28 16.91 2.33
CA PRO A 172 0.98 16.76 1.06
C PRO A 172 1.83 15.48 1.08
N ASP A 173 1.85 14.76 -0.04
CA ASP A 173 2.49 13.45 -0.21
C ASP A 173 2.00 12.34 0.74
N GLY A 174 0.97 12.60 1.54
CA GLY A 174 0.46 11.67 2.52
C GLY A 174 -0.09 10.39 1.91
N PHE A 175 -0.71 10.49 0.74
CA PHE A 175 -1.19 9.33 0.00
C PHE A 175 -0.03 8.40 -0.42
N SER A 176 1.04 8.94 -1.01
CA SER A 176 2.23 8.16 -1.39
C SER A 176 2.86 7.50 -0.16
N PHE A 177 2.97 8.23 0.96
CA PHE A 177 3.43 7.66 2.23
C PHE A 177 2.60 6.45 2.68
N LEU A 178 1.26 6.54 2.64
CA LEU A 178 0.38 5.45 3.07
C LEU A 178 0.49 4.22 2.15
N VAL A 179 0.70 4.44 0.85
CA VAL A 179 0.98 3.36 -0.09
C VAL A 179 2.33 2.69 0.25
N HIS A 180 3.40 3.46 0.47
CA HIS A 180 4.69 2.89 0.91
C HIS A 180 4.59 2.17 2.27
N LEU A 181 3.87 2.76 3.23
CA LEU A 181 3.62 2.16 4.55
C LEU A 181 2.95 0.79 4.41
N ARG A 182 1.93 0.68 3.55
CA ARG A 182 1.29 -0.62 3.25
C ARG A 182 2.26 -1.58 2.56
N GLY A 183 3.09 -1.08 1.65
CA GLY A 183 4.15 -1.86 1.01
C GLY A 183 5.09 -2.49 2.04
N ASP A 184 5.54 -1.71 3.04
CA ASP A 184 6.37 -2.18 4.14
C ASP A 184 5.66 -3.25 4.98
N ILE A 185 4.37 -3.06 5.30
CA ILE A 185 3.55 -4.07 6.00
C ILE A 185 3.47 -5.38 5.21
N LEU A 186 3.25 -5.32 3.91
CA LEU A 186 3.16 -6.51 3.06
C LEU A 186 4.50 -7.24 2.94
N LYS A 187 5.62 -6.51 2.87
CA LYS A 187 6.97 -7.11 2.91
C LYS A 187 7.18 -7.87 4.22
N MET A 188 6.81 -7.25 5.35
CA MET A 188 6.95 -7.87 6.67
C MET A 188 6.08 -9.11 6.81
N HIS A 189 4.83 -9.06 6.36
CA HIS A 189 3.94 -10.23 6.43
C HIS A 189 4.51 -11.42 5.64
N LYS A 190 5.10 -11.20 4.46
CA LYS A 190 5.73 -12.29 3.68
C LYS A 190 6.87 -12.97 4.45
N LEU A 191 7.60 -12.21 5.27
CA LEU A 191 8.76 -12.69 6.03
C LEU A 191 8.39 -13.24 7.42
N ASP A 192 7.34 -12.70 8.04
CA ASP A 192 6.90 -12.98 9.41
C ASP A 192 5.37 -13.18 9.41
N ASN A 193 4.94 -14.37 8.95
CA ASN A 193 3.55 -14.74 8.69
C ASN A 193 2.64 -14.83 9.94
N ALA A 194 3.13 -14.54 11.14
CA ALA A 194 2.44 -14.86 12.39
C ALA A 194 1.56 -13.73 12.97
N ASP A 195 1.75 -12.45 12.56
CA ASP A 195 1.06 -11.34 13.20
C ASP A 195 -0.30 -11.00 12.55
N ILE A 196 -1.37 -11.53 13.13
CA ILE A 196 -2.73 -11.33 12.64
C ILE A 196 -3.20 -9.86 12.72
N LYS A 197 -2.76 -9.09 13.74
CA LYS A 197 -3.18 -7.70 13.91
C LYS A 197 -2.58 -6.82 12.81
N LEU A 198 -1.35 -7.11 12.43
CA LEU A 198 -0.67 -6.44 11.32
C LEU A 198 -1.39 -6.71 9.99
N LYS A 199 -1.86 -7.94 9.76
CA LYS A 199 -2.67 -8.29 8.60
C LYS A 199 -3.97 -7.49 8.56
N TYR A 200 -4.73 -7.45 9.66
CA TYR A 200 -5.97 -6.66 9.73
C TYR A 200 -5.73 -5.17 9.45
N MET A 201 -4.64 -4.60 9.97
CA MET A 201 -4.27 -3.22 9.67
C MET A 201 -3.95 -3.00 8.17
N SER A 202 -3.29 -3.97 7.52
CA SER A 202 -3.02 -3.94 6.07
C SER A 202 -4.30 -3.99 5.24
N ASP A 203 -5.25 -4.86 5.61
CA ASP A 203 -6.54 -5.01 4.94
C ASP A 203 -7.41 -3.77 5.16
N TYR A 204 -7.38 -3.19 6.36
CA TYR A 204 -8.04 -1.92 6.64
C TYR A 204 -7.47 -0.80 5.78
N LEU A 205 -6.14 -0.66 5.72
CA LEU A 205 -5.48 0.35 4.90
C LEU A 205 -5.72 0.14 3.40
N LYS A 206 -5.81 -1.11 2.93
CA LYS A 206 -6.22 -1.44 1.57
C LYS A 206 -7.60 -0.84 1.24
N SER A 207 -8.60 -1.06 2.10
CA SER A 207 -9.95 -0.54 1.88
C SER A 207 -10.01 0.99 1.83
N LYS A 208 -9.18 1.67 2.64
CA LYS A 208 -9.04 3.13 2.62
C LYS A 208 -8.41 3.62 1.32
N ILE A 209 -7.30 3.00 0.90
CA ILE A 209 -6.64 3.31 -0.38
C ILE A 209 -7.62 3.13 -1.54
N GLU A 210 -8.39 2.04 -1.57
CA GLU A 210 -9.46 1.82 -2.55
C GLU A 210 -10.44 2.97 -2.59
N SER A 211 -10.95 3.42 -1.44
CA SER A 211 -11.90 4.52 -1.37
C SER A 211 -11.32 5.87 -1.83
N TRP A 212 -10.04 6.15 -1.53
CA TRP A 212 -9.40 7.45 -1.83
C TRP A 212 -8.94 7.59 -3.27
N ILE A 213 -8.77 6.47 -3.97
CA ILE A 213 -8.36 6.42 -5.38
C ILE A 213 -9.55 6.75 -6.32
N ILE A 214 -10.79 6.53 -5.89
CA ILE A 214 -11.97 6.78 -6.73
C ILE A 214 -12.08 8.28 -7.07
N GLY A 215 -12.10 8.60 -8.38
CA GLY A 215 -12.24 9.98 -8.87
C GLY A 215 -10.96 10.84 -8.81
N THR A 216 -9.86 10.29 -8.32
CA THR A 216 -8.56 10.98 -8.17
C THR A 216 -7.46 10.43 -9.08
N LEU A 217 -7.78 9.40 -9.87
CA LEU A 217 -6.86 8.81 -10.84
C LEU A 217 -6.87 9.51 -12.20
N ASP A 218 -5.67 9.86 -12.65
CA ASP A 218 -5.40 10.32 -13.99
C ASP A 218 -4.62 9.25 -14.76
N LEU A 219 -5.12 8.87 -15.93
CA LEU A 219 -4.38 8.03 -16.87
C LEU A 219 -3.44 8.91 -17.68
N LYS A 220 -2.13 8.63 -17.64
CA LYS A 220 -1.14 9.36 -18.42
C LYS A 220 -0.29 8.41 -19.25
N GLN A 221 0.05 8.83 -20.46
CA GLN A 221 1.10 8.19 -21.22
C GLN A 221 2.44 8.55 -20.61
N ILE A 222 3.27 7.54 -20.40
CA ILE A 222 4.64 7.69 -19.93
C ILE A 222 5.54 7.58 -21.16
N THR A 223 6.36 8.60 -21.37
CA THR A 223 7.30 8.70 -22.50
C THR A 223 8.71 8.97 -21.98
N TRP A 224 9.71 8.94 -22.87
CA TRP A 224 11.09 9.27 -22.52
C TRP A 224 11.26 10.72 -22.01
N ASN A 225 10.32 11.61 -22.30
CA ASN A 225 10.31 12.99 -21.82
C ASN A 225 9.72 13.16 -20.41
N SER A 226 9.24 12.07 -19.80
CA SER A 226 8.73 12.08 -18.43
C SER A 226 9.84 12.38 -17.43
N SER A 227 9.48 12.79 -16.21
CA SER A 227 10.48 13.08 -15.18
C SER A 227 11.40 11.87 -14.93
N ALA A 228 12.69 12.14 -14.67
CA ALA A 228 13.64 11.09 -14.34
C ALA A 228 13.18 10.24 -13.13
N TYR A 229 12.51 10.88 -12.16
CA TYR A 229 11.91 10.20 -11.01
C TYR A 229 10.86 9.18 -11.44
N THR A 230 9.96 9.53 -12.37
CA THR A 230 8.96 8.59 -12.89
C THR A 230 9.64 7.40 -13.60
N ILE A 231 10.67 7.66 -14.39
CA ILE A 231 11.43 6.61 -15.12
C ILE A 231 12.13 5.66 -14.15
N GLU A 232 12.76 6.18 -13.09
CA GLU A 232 13.35 5.38 -12.02
C GLU A 232 12.31 4.46 -11.37
N LYS A 233 11.12 4.97 -11.07
CA LYS A 233 10.02 4.19 -10.50
C LYS A 233 9.51 3.09 -11.41
N LEU A 234 9.53 3.28 -12.73
CA LEU A 234 9.20 2.19 -13.68
C LEU A 234 10.20 1.03 -13.55
N GLY A 235 11.48 1.34 -13.39
CA GLY A 235 12.52 0.33 -13.18
C GLY A 235 12.35 -0.39 -11.84
N GLU A 236 12.08 0.35 -10.76
CA GLU A 236 11.88 -0.20 -9.42
C GLU A 236 10.65 -1.12 -9.32
N TYR A 237 9.57 -0.78 -10.04
CA TYR A 237 8.28 -1.48 -9.92
C TYR A 237 8.03 -2.52 -11.01
N GLU A 238 8.97 -2.71 -11.94
CA GLU A 238 8.90 -3.78 -12.92
C GLU A 238 9.09 -5.16 -12.25
N SER A 239 8.01 -5.94 -12.20
CA SER A 239 7.96 -7.24 -11.55
C SER A 239 7.83 -8.43 -12.50
N VAL A 240 7.53 -8.18 -13.79
CA VAL A 240 7.36 -9.23 -14.80
C VAL A 240 8.67 -9.49 -15.55
N HIS A 241 9.32 -8.42 -16.02
CA HIS A 241 10.53 -8.48 -16.84
C HIS A 241 11.57 -7.47 -16.36
N SER A 242 12.39 -7.88 -15.39
CA SER A 242 13.47 -7.12 -14.79
C SER A 242 14.18 -6.19 -15.79
N VAL A 243 14.20 -4.90 -15.46
CA VAL A 243 14.88 -3.87 -16.27
C VAL A 243 16.39 -4.05 -16.13
N ARG A 244 17.10 -4.12 -17.26
CA ARG A 244 18.55 -4.39 -17.28
C ARG A 244 19.38 -3.12 -17.12
N SER A 245 18.91 -2.01 -17.69
CA SER A 245 19.62 -0.73 -17.68
C SER A 245 18.68 0.42 -18.04
N LEU A 246 19.17 1.66 -17.97
CA LEU A 246 18.40 2.84 -18.41
C LEU A 246 18.12 2.80 -19.93
N GLU A 247 19.05 2.26 -20.71
CA GLU A 247 18.89 2.04 -22.16
C GLU A 247 17.76 1.05 -22.46
N ASP A 248 17.57 0.02 -21.62
CA ASP A 248 16.42 -0.88 -21.71
C ASP A 248 15.10 -0.11 -21.54
N ILE A 249 15.00 0.77 -20.53
CA ILE A 249 13.79 1.61 -20.36
C ILE A 249 13.60 2.53 -21.56
N LYS A 250 14.67 3.17 -22.06
CA LYS A 250 14.60 4.04 -23.24
C LYS A 250 14.04 3.30 -24.45
N ARG A 251 14.47 2.06 -24.68
CA ARG A 251 13.94 1.19 -25.73
C ARG A 251 12.48 0.83 -25.48
N ARG A 252 12.09 0.47 -24.25
CA ARG A 252 10.69 0.17 -23.88
C ARG A 252 9.75 1.38 -23.99
N LEU A 253 10.28 2.60 -24.00
CA LEU A 253 9.57 3.86 -24.23
C LEU A 253 9.75 4.41 -25.66
N GLY A 254 10.47 3.68 -26.52
CA GLY A 254 10.84 4.10 -27.87
C GLY A 254 9.73 3.94 -28.91
N ASN A 255 10.12 4.00 -30.18
CA ASN A 255 9.19 3.83 -31.31
C ASN A 255 8.55 2.43 -31.29
N GLY A 256 7.29 2.35 -31.73
CA GLY A 256 6.51 1.10 -31.67
C GLY A 256 6.22 0.59 -30.25
N ARG A 257 6.54 1.40 -29.21
CA ARG A 257 6.22 1.10 -27.82
C ARG A 257 5.29 2.17 -27.24
N ARG A 258 4.47 1.73 -26.29
CA ARG A 258 3.62 2.60 -25.49
C ARG A 258 3.72 2.18 -24.03
N CYS A 259 3.72 3.16 -23.14
CA CYS A 259 3.61 2.93 -21.71
C CYS A 259 2.53 3.86 -21.16
N PHE A 260 1.64 3.32 -20.34
CA PHE A 260 0.59 4.09 -19.69
C PHE A 260 0.56 3.74 -18.21
N GLY A 261 0.26 4.72 -17.37
CA GLY A 261 0.12 4.52 -15.94
C GLY A 261 -1.02 5.32 -15.34
N PHE A 262 -1.59 4.80 -14.27
CA PHE A 262 -2.49 5.55 -13.41
C PHE A 262 -1.69 6.28 -12.33
N PHE A 263 -1.92 7.59 -12.24
CA PHE A 263 -1.33 8.47 -11.26
C PHE A 263 -2.43 9.01 -10.36
N HIS A 264 -2.17 9.11 -9.06
CA HIS A 264 -3.04 9.82 -8.15
C HIS A 264 -2.72 11.31 -8.21
N LYS A 265 -3.73 12.20 -8.12
CA LYS A 265 -3.52 13.67 -8.15
C LYS A 265 -2.50 14.15 -7.12
N ASN A 266 -2.48 13.55 -5.93
CA ASN A 266 -1.53 13.85 -4.85
C ASN A 266 -0.23 13.02 -4.90
N ALA A 267 -0.03 12.22 -5.96
CA ALA A 267 1.21 11.50 -6.25
C ALA A 267 1.47 11.52 -7.78
N PRO A 268 1.66 12.71 -8.38
CA PRO A 268 1.61 12.88 -9.83
C PRO A 268 2.83 12.31 -10.57
N LEU A 269 3.91 11.97 -9.86
CA LEU A 269 5.17 11.49 -10.44
C LEU A 269 5.37 9.98 -10.26
N GLU A 270 4.56 9.31 -9.44
CA GLU A 270 4.69 7.90 -9.09
C GLU A 270 3.49 7.11 -9.62
N PRO A 271 3.69 6.20 -10.59
CA PRO A 271 2.58 5.41 -11.13
C PRO A 271 2.16 4.32 -10.12
N LEU A 272 0.87 4.27 -9.79
CA LEU A 272 0.33 3.23 -8.90
C LEU A 272 0.25 1.87 -9.60
N VAL A 273 -0.17 1.91 -10.86
CA VAL A 273 -0.15 0.78 -11.79
C VAL A 273 0.26 1.31 -13.15
N PHE A 274 1.04 0.53 -13.90
CA PHE A 274 1.44 0.87 -15.26
C PHE A 274 1.53 -0.37 -16.12
N VAL A 275 1.53 -0.15 -17.43
CA VAL A 275 1.55 -1.21 -18.42
C VAL A 275 2.49 -0.87 -19.56
N TRP A 276 3.27 -1.86 -19.97
CA TRP A 276 4.09 -1.81 -21.17
C TRP A 276 3.40 -2.49 -22.33
N ILE A 277 3.47 -1.83 -23.49
CA ILE A 277 2.76 -2.24 -24.69
C ILE A 277 3.71 -2.20 -25.87
N ALA A 278 3.69 -3.27 -26.65
CA ALA A 278 4.35 -3.39 -27.93
C ALA A 278 3.31 -3.27 -29.05
N LEU A 279 3.55 -2.40 -30.02
CA LEU A 279 2.78 -2.34 -31.26
C LEU A 279 3.51 -3.23 -32.28
N THR A 280 2.77 -4.17 -32.86
CA THR A 280 3.32 -5.22 -33.73
C THR A 280 2.41 -5.52 -34.92
N SER A 281 3.00 -6.14 -35.94
CA SER A 281 2.31 -6.73 -37.08
C SER A 281 1.90 -8.16 -36.73
N GLY A 282 0.73 -8.31 -36.10
CA GLY A 282 0.21 -9.59 -35.61
C GLY A 282 0.60 -9.93 -34.17
N VAL A 283 0.14 -11.11 -33.71
CA VAL A 283 0.34 -11.59 -32.33
C VAL A 283 1.66 -12.33 -32.21
N THR A 284 2.57 -11.79 -31.39
CA THR A 284 3.84 -12.42 -31.01
C THR A 284 3.63 -13.54 -29.99
N LYS A 285 4.36 -14.65 -30.16
CA LYS A 285 4.34 -15.80 -29.24
C LYS A 285 5.53 -15.82 -28.27
N ASN A 286 6.55 -14.99 -28.51
CA ASN A 286 7.80 -15.01 -27.76
C ASN A 286 8.17 -13.61 -27.27
N ILE A 287 8.31 -13.45 -25.95
CA ILE A 287 8.68 -12.18 -25.33
C ILE A 287 10.05 -11.66 -25.80
N LYS A 288 10.95 -12.54 -26.23
CA LYS A 288 12.27 -12.16 -26.76
C LYS A 288 12.17 -11.27 -27.99
N GLU A 289 11.19 -11.50 -28.85
CA GLU A 289 10.93 -10.65 -30.03
C GLU A 289 10.55 -9.21 -29.62
N ILE A 290 10.11 -8.99 -28.38
CA ILE A 290 9.76 -7.67 -27.84
C ILE A 290 10.95 -7.05 -27.08
N LEU A 291 11.69 -7.84 -26.30
CA LEU A 291 12.71 -7.35 -25.38
C LEU A 291 14.14 -7.33 -25.94
N ASP A 292 14.46 -8.13 -26.95
CA ASP A 292 15.82 -8.23 -27.45
C ASP A 292 16.22 -7.03 -28.32
N THR A 293 17.50 -6.68 -28.24
CA THR A 293 18.08 -5.46 -28.83
C THR A 293 18.14 -5.51 -30.35
N ASP A 294 18.21 -6.71 -30.92
CA ASP A 294 18.30 -6.96 -32.36
C ASP A 294 16.91 -7.13 -33.01
N SER A 295 15.83 -6.97 -32.24
CA SER A 295 14.49 -6.99 -32.80
C SER A 295 14.34 -5.80 -33.75
N PRO A 296 13.89 -6.01 -35.01
CA PRO A 296 13.79 -4.94 -35.99
C PRO A 296 12.94 -3.81 -35.41
N TYR A 297 13.52 -2.61 -35.36
CA TYR A 297 12.75 -1.40 -35.08
C TYR A 297 11.75 -1.28 -36.22
N VAL A 298 10.51 -1.56 -35.88
CA VAL A 298 9.38 -1.26 -36.72
C VAL A 298 9.31 0.26 -36.83
N ASP A 299 9.88 0.84 -37.90
CA ASP A 299 9.47 2.17 -38.41
C ASP A 299 7.97 2.13 -38.83
N GLU A 300 7.39 0.93 -38.87
CA GLU A 300 6.05 0.53 -39.31
C GLU A 300 4.94 0.76 -38.24
N LEU A 301 4.89 1.93 -37.60
CA LEU A 301 3.65 2.33 -36.89
C LEU A 301 2.41 2.24 -37.81
N ALA A 302 2.63 2.45 -39.12
CA ALA A 302 1.63 2.32 -40.17
C ALA A 302 1.20 0.86 -40.44
N GLU A 303 2.10 -0.11 -40.32
CA GLU A 303 1.81 -1.53 -40.62
C GLU A 303 1.36 -2.31 -39.37
N SER A 304 1.64 -1.77 -38.19
CA SER A 304 1.19 -2.31 -36.92
C SER A 304 -0.34 -2.48 -36.91
N ASN A 305 -0.83 -3.65 -36.51
CA ASN A 305 -2.26 -3.94 -36.41
C ASN A 305 -2.66 -4.54 -35.05
N THR A 306 -1.68 -4.80 -34.18
CA THR A 306 -1.83 -5.48 -32.90
C THR A 306 -1.14 -4.69 -31.79
N ALA A 307 -1.82 -4.56 -30.64
CA ALA A 307 -1.24 -4.05 -29.41
C ALA A 307 -1.11 -5.18 -28.39
N ILE A 308 0.13 -5.48 -27.99
CA ILE A 308 0.48 -6.55 -27.05
C ILE A 308 0.81 -5.94 -25.70
N PHE A 309 -0.03 -6.19 -24.70
CA PHE A 309 0.22 -5.85 -23.30
C PHE A 309 1.13 -6.92 -22.70
N TYR A 310 2.43 -6.65 -22.64
CA TYR A 310 3.43 -7.68 -22.29
C TYR A 310 3.90 -7.61 -20.84
N SER A 311 3.64 -6.51 -20.12
CA SER A 311 3.92 -6.42 -18.69
C SER A 311 3.00 -5.39 -18.03
N ILE A 312 2.30 -5.82 -16.98
CA ILE A 312 1.41 -4.99 -16.16
C ILE A 312 1.95 -5.04 -14.74
N ASN A 313 2.27 -3.88 -14.19
CA ASN A 313 2.94 -3.76 -12.90
C ASN A 313 2.15 -2.86 -11.96
N SER A 314 2.24 -3.14 -10.67
CA SER A 314 1.64 -2.32 -9.63
C SER A 314 2.63 -2.09 -8.51
N GLN A 315 2.56 -0.93 -7.89
CA GLN A 315 3.31 -0.65 -6.68
C GLN A 315 2.84 -1.62 -5.57
N GLN A 316 3.77 -2.15 -4.79
CA GLN A 316 3.45 -3.17 -3.78
C GLN A 316 2.35 -2.72 -2.80
N GLY A 317 2.38 -1.44 -2.41
CA GLY A 317 1.40 -0.84 -1.51
C GLY A 317 -0.04 -0.80 -2.03
N VAL A 318 -0.28 -0.97 -3.34
CA VAL A 318 -1.62 -1.10 -3.93
C VAL A 318 -1.94 -2.53 -4.34
N SER A 319 -1.11 -3.52 -3.95
CA SER A 319 -1.38 -4.92 -4.26
C SER A 319 -2.75 -5.36 -3.73
N GLY A 320 -3.54 -5.98 -4.60
CA GLY A 320 -4.91 -6.42 -4.32
C GLY A 320 -5.99 -5.36 -4.55
N VAL A 321 -5.63 -4.13 -4.90
CA VAL A 321 -6.57 -3.10 -5.38
C VAL A 321 -6.84 -3.32 -6.87
N ASP A 322 -8.10 -3.35 -7.30
CA ASP A 322 -8.45 -3.61 -8.70
C ASP A 322 -8.22 -2.38 -9.60
N LEU A 323 -6.96 -2.05 -9.88
CA LEU A 323 -6.59 -0.97 -10.82
C LEU A 323 -6.29 -1.50 -12.23
N GLY A 324 -5.83 -2.74 -12.34
CA GLY A 324 -5.38 -3.34 -13.60
C GLY A 324 -6.50 -3.45 -14.63
N ASN A 325 -7.70 -3.90 -14.21
CA ASN A 325 -8.84 -4.05 -15.12
C ASN A 325 -9.27 -2.73 -15.75
N PHE A 326 -9.29 -1.64 -14.95
CA PHE A 326 -9.62 -0.31 -15.45
C PHE A 326 -8.52 0.25 -16.34
N LEU A 327 -7.25 -0.07 -16.05
CA LEU A 327 -6.10 0.40 -16.82
C LEU A 327 -6.20 -0.11 -18.26
N ILE A 328 -6.34 -1.43 -18.44
CA ILE A 328 -6.42 -2.05 -19.77
C ILE A 328 -7.58 -1.45 -20.56
N LYS A 329 -8.79 -1.39 -19.98
CA LYS A 329 -9.98 -0.87 -20.68
C LYS A 329 -9.81 0.56 -21.17
N ARG A 330 -9.21 1.45 -20.35
CA ARG A 330 -8.99 2.85 -20.76
C ARG A 330 -7.87 2.97 -21.79
N VAL A 331 -6.79 2.21 -21.62
CA VAL A 331 -5.67 2.21 -22.56
C VAL A 331 -6.08 1.69 -23.94
N VAL A 332 -6.88 0.62 -24.01
CA VAL A 332 -7.44 0.13 -25.28
C VAL A 332 -8.20 1.24 -25.99
N ARG A 333 -9.07 1.99 -25.29
CA ARG A 333 -9.82 3.10 -25.89
C ARG A 333 -8.92 4.21 -26.43
N ILE A 334 -7.87 4.57 -25.69
CA ILE A 334 -6.89 5.56 -26.14
C ILE A 334 -6.19 5.09 -27.42
N ILE A 335 -5.66 3.87 -27.41
CA ILE A 335 -4.96 3.31 -28.58
C ILE A 335 -5.89 3.20 -29.79
N GLN A 336 -7.14 2.76 -29.61
CA GLN A 336 -8.13 2.71 -30.69
C GLN A 336 -8.43 4.10 -31.29
N SER A 337 -8.44 5.15 -30.45
CA SER A 337 -8.68 6.51 -30.91
C SER A 337 -7.47 7.14 -31.61
N GLU A 338 -6.26 6.86 -31.13
CA GLU A 338 -5.01 7.41 -31.67
C GLU A 338 -4.52 6.65 -32.90
N LEU A 339 -4.73 5.33 -32.94
CA LEU A 339 -4.21 4.41 -33.95
C LEU A 339 -5.33 3.47 -34.44
N PRO A 340 -6.21 3.93 -35.35
CA PRO A 340 -7.35 3.14 -35.85
C PRO A 340 -6.96 1.85 -36.61
N ASN A 341 -5.70 1.74 -37.03
CA ASN A 341 -5.12 0.53 -37.63
C ASN A 341 -4.96 -0.63 -36.63
N ILE A 342 -4.86 -0.34 -35.34
CA ILE A 342 -4.74 -1.36 -34.29
C ILE A 342 -6.13 -1.95 -33.99
N LYS A 343 -6.36 -3.17 -34.48
CA LYS A 343 -7.62 -3.90 -34.33
C LYS A 343 -7.54 -5.02 -33.30
N THR A 344 -6.35 -5.57 -33.10
CA THR A 344 -6.12 -6.71 -32.20
C THR A 344 -5.48 -6.24 -30.90
N PHE A 345 -6.05 -6.66 -29.77
CA PHE A 345 -5.52 -6.38 -28.44
C PHE A 345 -5.34 -7.71 -27.71
N CYS A 346 -4.13 -8.00 -27.26
CA CYS A 346 -3.85 -9.25 -26.54
C CYS A 346 -2.80 -9.04 -25.45
N THR A 347 -2.78 -9.94 -24.46
CA THR A 347 -1.77 -9.94 -23.41
C THR A 347 -0.74 -11.02 -23.68
N LEU A 348 0.53 -10.75 -23.39
CA LEU A 348 1.59 -11.76 -23.31
C LEU A 348 1.98 -11.94 -21.83
N SER A 349 1.11 -12.60 -21.07
CA SER A 349 1.20 -12.69 -19.61
C SER A 349 2.05 -13.88 -19.15
N PRO A 350 2.82 -13.74 -18.05
CA PRO A 350 3.48 -14.88 -17.42
C PRO A 350 2.45 -15.80 -16.73
N MET A 351 2.86 -17.04 -16.46
CA MET A 351 2.11 -17.99 -15.63
C MET A 351 2.87 -18.29 -14.33
N PRO A 352 3.00 -17.30 -13.41
CA PRO A 352 3.72 -17.50 -12.16
C PRO A 352 3.05 -18.59 -11.32
N GLY A 353 3.86 -19.43 -10.68
CA GLY A 353 3.37 -20.53 -9.85
C GLY A 353 3.04 -21.82 -10.61
N PHE A 354 2.97 -21.81 -11.95
CA PHE A 354 2.70 -23.03 -12.73
C PHE A 354 3.76 -24.11 -12.53
N SER A 355 5.05 -23.74 -12.55
CA SER A 355 6.13 -24.70 -12.28
C SER A 355 6.04 -25.26 -10.85
N ASN A 356 5.85 -24.41 -9.84
CA ASN A 356 5.72 -24.87 -8.45
C ASN A 356 4.50 -25.76 -8.26
N TRP A 357 3.38 -25.42 -8.89
CA TRP A 357 2.19 -26.26 -8.93
C TRP A 357 2.53 -27.63 -9.52
N LEU A 358 3.14 -27.67 -10.71
CA LEU A 358 3.55 -28.92 -11.35
C LEU A 358 4.51 -29.75 -10.48
N ASN A 359 5.45 -29.08 -9.81
CA ASN A 359 6.42 -29.69 -8.91
C ASN A 359 5.75 -30.33 -7.68
N LEU A 360 4.74 -29.67 -7.10
CA LEU A 360 3.99 -30.23 -5.99
C LEU A 360 3.28 -31.52 -6.44
N TRP A 361 2.71 -31.54 -7.64
CA TRP A 361 2.04 -32.72 -8.19
C TRP A 361 2.99 -33.87 -8.50
N ALA A 362 4.17 -33.59 -9.02
CA ALA A 362 5.18 -34.60 -9.32
C ALA A 362 5.75 -35.28 -8.07
N LEU A 363 5.62 -34.66 -6.89
CA LEU A 363 6.20 -35.12 -5.62
C LEU A 363 5.17 -35.66 -4.61
N THR A 364 3.86 -35.50 -4.85
CA THR A 364 2.82 -36.01 -3.95
C THR A 364 2.55 -37.50 -4.16
N ASP A 365 2.72 -38.29 -3.09
CA ASP A 365 2.31 -39.69 -2.98
C ASP A 365 0.80 -39.90 -3.17
N GLU A 366 0.41 -41.15 -3.42
CA GLU A 366 -0.93 -41.55 -3.85
C GLU A 366 -2.08 -41.16 -2.89
N ASP A 367 -1.82 -40.73 -1.67
CA ASP A 367 -2.86 -40.52 -0.65
C ASP A 367 -3.45 -39.09 -0.61
N LEU A 368 -2.93 -38.12 -1.38
CA LEU A 368 -3.56 -36.78 -1.57
C LEU A 368 -4.50 -36.73 -2.80
N GLN A 369 -4.74 -37.88 -3.44
CA GLN A 369 -5.35 -38.05 -4.76
C GLN A 369 -6.86 -37.80 -4.85
N ASP A 370 -7.58 -37.78 -3.73
CA ASP A 370 -9.06 -37.69 -3.69
C ASP A 370 -9.61 -36.26 -3.74
N SER A 371 -8.75 -35.24 -3.71
CA SER A 371 -9.22 -33.86 -3.64
C SER A 371 -9.59 -33.20 -4.97
N LEU A 372 -9.17 -33.70 -6.16
CA LEU A 372 -9.19 -32.85 -7.36
C LEU A 372 -9.32 -33.50 -8.76
N LEU A 373 -10.29 -32.95 -9.52
CA LEU A 373 -10.37 -32.40 -10.90
C LEU A 373 -9.43 -32.84 -12.06
N LEU A 374 -8.33 -33.57 -11.86
CA LEU A 374 -7.46 -34.03 -12.96
C LEU A 374 -7.80 -35.48 -13.34
N ASN A 375 -7.98 -35.75 -14.63
CA ASN A 375 -8.23 -37.10 -15.11
C ASN A 375 -6.96 -37.96 -15.08
N ALA A 376 -7.11 -39.29 -15.11
CA ALA A 376 -5.97 -40.22 -15.03
C ALA A 376 -4.91 -39.98 -16.12
N LYS A 377 -5.34 -39.57 -17.32
CA LYS A 377 -4.46 -39.32 -18.47
C LYS A 377 -3.61 -38.06 -18.29
N GLU A 378 -4.16 -37.01 -17.69
CA GLU A 378 -3.42 -35.79 -17.32
C GLU A 378 -2.35 -36.10 -16.27
N ARG A 379 -2.64 -37.00 -15.32
CA ARG A 379 -1.68 -37.44 -14.29
C ARG A 379 -0.51 -38.20 -14.90
N GLU A 380 -0.78 -39.18 -15.76
CA GLU A 380 0.26 -39.89 -16.51
C GLU A 380 1.12 -38.94 -17.37
N SER A 381 0.48 -37.93 -17.97
CA SER A 381 1.18 -36.90 -18.74
C SER A 381 2.11 -36.05 -17.87
N ILE A 382 1.75 -35.75 -16.63
CA ILE A 382 2.61 -35.02 -15.68
C ILE A 382 3.76 -35.89 -15.18
N ILE A 383 3.51 -37.16 -14.84
CA ILE A 383 4.55 -38.09 -14.37
C ILE A 383 5.55 -38.40 -15.49
N SER A 384 5.09 -38.50 -16.73
CA SER A 384 5.96 -38.72 -17.90
C SER A 384 6.83 -37.51 -18.28
N LEU A 385 6.53 -36.31 -17.77
CA LEU A 385 7.45 -35.17 -17.84
C LEU A 385 8.61 -35.42 -16.87
N ASN A 386 9.61 -36.17 -17.34
CA ASN A 386 10.78 -36.60 -16.57
C ASN A 386 11.45 -35.45 -15.80
N TYR A 387 11.06 -35.29 -14.54
CA TYR A 387 11.18 -34.06 -13.76
C TYR A 387 12.64 -33.62 -13.55
N GLU A 388 13.55 -34.59 -13.43
CA GLU A 388 14.99 -34.35 -13.25
C GLU A 388 15.65 -33.68 -14.47
N SER A 389 15.03 -33.77 -15.65
CA SER A 389 15.57 -33.17 -16.89
C SER A 389 15.11 -31.73 -17.13
N ILE A 390 14.10 -31.25 -16.40
CA ILE A 390 13.50 -29.93 -16.62
C ILE A 390 14.19 -28.90 -15.72
N SER A 391 15.27 -28.32 -16.24
CA SER A 391 15.87 -27.10 -15.69
C SER A 391 14.92 -25.93 -15.93
N TRP A 392 14.02 -25.66 -14.98
CA TRP A 392 13.33 -24.38 -14.90
C TRP A 392 14.37 -23.30 -14.62
N LYS A 393 14.80 -22.56 -15.66
CA LYS A 393 15.62 -21.37 -15.44
C LYS A 393 14.82 -20.45 -14.53
N LYS A 394 15.29 -20.25 -13.29
CA LYS A 394 14.79 -19.19 -12.40
C LYS A 394 15.03 -17.87 -13.14
N THR A 395 14.03 -17.36 -13.83
CA THR A 395 13.97 -15.92 -14.07
C THR A 395 13.91 -15.32 -12.67
N LEU A 396 14.97 -14.61 -12.29
CA LEU A 396 15.09 -13.93 -11.01
C LEU A 396 13.89 -12.97 -10.87
N ILE A 397 12.80 -13.45 -10.27
CA ILE A 397 11.85 -12.61 -9.59
C ILE A 397 12.64 -12.16 -8.35
N VAL A 398 13.18 -10.96 -8.43
CA VAL A 398 13.92 -10.37 -7.31
C VAL A 398 12.96 -10.32 -6.12
N SER A 399 13.41 -10.97 -5.05
CA SER A 399 12.79 -11.05 -3.72
C SER A 399 12.52 -9.69 -3.11
#